data_AF-A0A4S8JPZ7-F1
#
_entry.id   AF-A0A4S8JPZ7-F1
#
_cell.length_a   1.000
_cell.length_b   1.000
_cell.length_c   1.000
_cell.angle_alpha   90.00
_cell.angle_beta   90.00
_cell.angle_gamma   90.00
#
_symmetry.space_group_name_H-M   'P 1'
#
loop_
_entity.id
_entity.type
_entity.pdbx_description
1 polymer ?
#
loop_
_entity_poly.entity_id
_entity_poly.type
_entity_poly.pdbx_seq_one_letter_code
_entity_poly.pdbx_strand_id
1 'polypeptide(L)'
;MSYMRGDLLSKMRKLVKGLAKPTPVWLKPMEEAPPVTFPRTDGKIKKIELPEDVYIKRFFKKYPDSLYHDAIKISGFDPPPARVFAWRVLELKEQGVGEEEAMAVADMEYRAEKKAKKKAYSELKQIARLQGKKPPPNPYPSAIKEIQAEEKKFVRDRFFNPKILEIVQKMKAEMAAEREEKQREASNGGAGGSGQRGGWNGGQRGGWYGGQRR
;
A
#
# COMPACT_ATOMS: atom_id res chain seq x y z
N MET A 1 6.79 53.12 -30.25
CA MET A 1 5.87 52.50 -29.26
C MET A 1 5.22 51.27 -29.90
N SER A 2 5.37 50.06 -29.33
CA SER A 2 4.75 48.87 -29.93
C SER A 2 3.28 48.75 -29.50
N TYR A 3 2.38 48.62 -30.46
CA TYR A 3 0.94 48.41 -30.23
C TYR A 3 0.62 47.04 -29.60
N MET A 4 1.64 46.19 -29.42
CA MET A 4 1.50 44.77 -29.11
C MET A 4 1.99 44.37 -27.71
N ARG A 5 2.62 45.26 -26.95
CA ARG A 5 3.12 44.97 -25.60
C ARG A 5 2.11 45.41 -24.54
N GLY A 6 1.69 44.50 -23.67
CA GLY A 6 0.70 44.74 -22.60
C GLY A 6 -0.25 43.57 -22.39
N ASP A 7 -1.17 43.73 -21.45
CA ASP A 7 -2.30 42.84 -21.22
C ASP A 7 -3.38 42.97 -22.30
N LEU A 8 -4.26 41.97 -22.38
CA LEU A 8 -5.33 41.91 -23.38
C LEU A 8 -6.26 43.13 -23.29
N LEU A 9 -6.56 43.59 -22.08
CA LEU A 9 -7.45 44.73 -21.83
C LEU A 9 -6.85 46.03 -22.37
N SER A 10 -5.59 46.34 -22.06
CA SER A 10 -4.92 47.53 -22.60
C SER A 10 -4.74 47.45 -24.11
N LYS A 11 -4.53 46.26 -24.68
CA LYS A 11 -4.40 46.07 -26.13
C LYS A 11 -5.72 46.33 -26.85
N MET A 12 -6.82 45.75 -26.39
CA MET A 12 -8.14 45.95 -27.02
C MET A 12 -8.63 47.38 -26.84
N ARG A 13 -8.39 48.00 -25.69
CA ARG A 13 -8.67 49.43 -25.49
C ARG A 13 -7.97 50.30 -26.54
N LYS A 14 -6.70 50.02 -26.85
CA LYS A 14 -5.95 50.76 -27.88
C LYS A 14 -6.49 50.52 -29.29
N LEU A 15 -6.87 49.28 -29.63
CA LEU A 15 -7.40 48.94 -30.96
C LEU A 15 -8.79 49.50 -31.22
N VAL A 16 -9.66 49.49 -30.22
CA VAL A 16 -11.01 50.08 -30.30
C VAL A 16 -10.93 51.61 -30.35
N LYS A 17 -10.07 52.24 -29.51
CA LYS A 17 -9.84 53.70 -29.56
C LYS A 17 -9.23 54.16 -30.88
N GLY A 18 -8.36 53.35 -31.48
CA GLY A 18 -7.75 53.61 -32.79
C GLY A 18 -8.65 53.28 -33.99
N LEU A 19 -9.93 52.94 -33.76
CA LEU A 19 -10.91 52.56 -34.79
C LEU A 19 -10.46 51.39 -35.69
N ALA A 20 -9.45 50.63 -35.27
CA ALA A 20 -8.90 49.52 -36.04
C ALA A 20 -9.78 48.26 -35.95
N LYS A 21 -10.57 48.13 -34.88
CA LYS A 21 -11.52 47.04 -34.64
C LYS A 21 -12.79 47.56 -33.95
N PRO A 22 -13.97 46.98 -34.23
CA PRO A 22 -15.19 47.32 -33.51
C PRO A 22 -15.10 46.91 -32.04
N THR A 23 -15.83 47.60 -31.18
CA THR A 23 -15.89 47.32 -29.74
C THR A 23 -16.46 45.93 -29.48
N PRO A 24 -15.69 45.00 -28.89
CA PRO A 24 -16.20 43.68 -28.58
C PRO A 24 -17.14 43.75 -27.37
N VAL A 25 -18.16 42.88 -27.36
CA VAL A 25 -19.22 42.85 -26.34
C VAL A 25 -18.66 42.69 -24.92
N TRP A 26 -17.57 41.94 -24.79
CA TRP A 26 -16.92 41.66 -23.50
C TRP A 26 -16.02 42.80 -22.98
N LEU A 27 -15.74 43.86 -23.76
CA LEU A 27 -14.82 44.92 -23.33
C LEU A 27 -15.35 45.70 -22.12
N LYS A 28 -16.63 46.10 -22.15
CA LYS A 28 -17.25 46.88 -21.07
C LYS A 28 -17.28 46.10 -19.74
N PRO A 29 -17.74 44.83 -19.69
CA PRO A 29 -17.66 44.03 -18.47
C PRO A 29 -16.23 43.84 -17.95
N MET A 30 -15.26 43.67 -18.85
CA MET A 30 -13.86 43.47 -18.47
C MET A 30 -13.18 44.75 -17.96
N GLU A 31 -13.66 45.93 -18.37
CA GLU A 31 -13.21 47.21 -17.82
C GLU A 31 -13.85 47.51 -16.46
N GLU A 32 -15.10 47.09 -16.26
CA GLU A 32 -15.81 47.21 -14.99
C GLU A 32 -15.27 46.25 -13.93
N ALA A 33 -14.95 45.01 -14.33
CA ALA A 33 -14.40 43.98 -13.47
C ALA A 33 -13.13 43.37 -14.09
N PRO A 34 -11.98 44.08 -14.04
CA PRO A 34 -10.72 43.52 -14.53
C PRO A 34 -10.29 42.32 -13.68
N PRO A 35 -9.56 41.36 -14.28
CA PRO A 35 -9.06 40.20 -13.54
C PRO A 35 -8.08 40.63 -12.45
N VAL A 36 -8.14 39.97 -11.30
CA VAL A 36 -7.25 40.24 -10.16
C VAL A 36 -5.81 39.97 -10.57
N THR A 37 -4.93 40.96 -10.40
CA THR A 37 -3.50 40.81 -10.62
C THR A 37 -2.79 40.56 -9.30
N PHE A 38 -2.14 39.40 -9.18
CA PHE A 38 -1.26 39.12 -8.04
C PHE A 38 0.14 39.73 -8.29
N PRO A 39 0.84 40.19 -7.24
CA PRO A 39 2.22 40.64 -7.38
C PRO A 39 3.06 39.50 -7.96
N ARG A 40 3.87 39.80 -8.97
CA ARG A 40 4.73 38.81 -9.61
C ARG A 40 5.79 38.37 -8.60
N THR A 41 5.64 37.17 -8.05
CA THR A 41 6.64 36.56 -7.18
C THR A 41 7.69 35.89 -8.06
N ASP A 42 8.87 36.51 -8.23
CA ASP A 42 10.01 35.90 -8.92
C ASP A 42 10.76 34.86 -8.03
N GLY A 43 10.24 34.60 -6.83
CA GLY A 43 10.82 33.70 -5.85
C GLY A 43 10.37 32.24 -5.97
N LYS A 44 11.17 31.33 -5.40
CA LYS A 44 10.81 29.92 -5.25
C LYS A 44 9.60 29.78 -4.30
N ILE A 45 8.62 28.97 -4.70
CA ILE A 45 7.46 28.64 -3.86
C ILE A 45 7.98 27.97 -2.58
N LYS A 46 7.63 28.54 -1.42
CA LYS A 46 7.99 27.96 -0.12
C LYS A 46 7.18 26.69 0.11
N LYS A 47 7.84 25.64 0.60
CA LYS A 47 7.16 24.42 1.02
C LYS A 47 6.36 24.72 2.29
N ILE A 48 5.07 24.36 2.28
CA ILE A 48 4.21 24.46 3.45
C ILE A 48 4.51 23.23 4.33
N GLU A 49 4.90 23.46 5.58
CA GLU A 49 5.14 22.42 6.58
C GLU A 49 4.32 22.74 7.81
N LEU A 50 3.67 21.73 8.37
CA LEU A 50 2.86 21.84 9.58
C LEU A 50 3.62 21.26 10.78
N PRO A 51 3.39 21.76 12.01
CA PRO A 51 4.05 21.24 13.21
C PRO A 51 3.72 19.76 13.46
N GLU A 52 2.54 19.28 13.04
CA GLU A 52 2.18 17.86 13.14
C GLU A 52 2.96 16.93 12.19
N ASP A 53 3.53 17.44 11.10
CA ASP A 53 4.11 16.62 10.02
C ASP A 53 5.27 15.73 10.52
N VAL A 54 6.01 16.20 11.53
CA VAL A 54 7.11 15.45 12.14
C VAL A 54 6.60 14.17 12.80
N TYR A 55 5.49 14.28 13.54
CA TYR A 55 4.91 13.16 14.29
C TYR A 55 4.13 12.21 13.39
N ILE A 56 3.49 12.73 12.33
CA ILE A 56 2.85 11.90 11.29
C ILE A 56 3.88 10.98 10.62
N LYS A 57 5.07 11.50 10.27
CA LYS A 57 6.16 10.69 9.70
C LYS A 57 6.65 9.62 10.68
N ARG A 58 6.80 9.96 11.97
CA ARG A 58 7.18 9.00 13.01
C ARG A 58 6.12 7.91 13.21
N PHE A 59 4.84 8.29 13.15
CA PHE A 59 3.71 7.36 13.22
C PHE A 59 3.74 6.35 12.07
N PHE A 60 3.88 6.79 10.82
CA PHE A 60 3.94 5.87 9.68
C PHE A 60 5.20 4.99 9.67
N LYS A 61 6.32 5.48 10.21
CA LYS A 61 7.52 4.65 10.43
C LYS A 61 7.24 3.50 11.40
N LYS A 62 6.40 3.72 12.41
CA LYS A 62 6.03 2.72 13.41
C LYS A 62 4.89 1.81 12.96
N TYR A 63 3.95 2.35 12.19
CA TYR A 63 2.74 1.68 11.70
C TYR A 63 2.60 1.81 10.18
N PRO A 64 3.43 1.10 9.39
CA PRO A 64 3.37 1.18 7.93
C PRO A 64 2.01 0.71 7.39
N ASP A 65 1.42 -0.30 8.02
CA ASP A 65 0.12 -0.86 7.60
C ASP A 65 -1.05 0.13 7.76
N SER A 66 -0.91 1.16 8.60
CA SER A 66 -1.97 2.16 8.80
C SER A 66 -2.26 2.95 7.53
N LEU A 67 -1.30 3.06 6.61
CA LEU A 67 -1.51 3.73 5.31
C LEU A 67 -2.66 3.09 4.51
N TYR A 68 -2.82 1.77 4.62
CA TYR A 68 -3.85 1.00 3.92
C TYR A 68 -5.13 0.88 4.74
N HIS A 69 -5.00 0.69 6.05
CA HIS A 69 -6.15 0.49 6.94
C HIS A 69 -6.94 1.77 7.19
N ASP A 70 -6.22 2.89 7.33
CA ASP A 70 -6.78 4.16 7.77
C ASP A 70 -6.64 5.20 6.64
N ALA A 71 -7.15 4.84 5.45
CA ALA A 71 -7.04 5.67 4.25
C ALA A 71 -7.70 7.04 4.43
N ILE A 72 -7.04 8.08 3.89
CA ILE A 72 -7.53 9.46 3.94
C ILE A 72 -8.74 9.59 3.02
N LYS A 73 -9.91 9.78 3.62
CA LYS A 73 -11.14 10.11 2.89
C LYS A 73 -11.16 11.61 2.64
N ILE A 74 -10.95 12.03 1.40
CA ILE A 74 -10.95 13.46 1.03
C ILE A 74 -12.28 14.14 1.38
N SER A 75 -13.39 13.39 1.29
CA SER A 75 -14.73 13.87 1.64
C SER A 75 -15.10 13.65 3.13
N GLY A 76 -14.19 13.10 3.93
CA GLY A 76 -14.44 12.83 5.35
C GLY A 76 -14.12 14.05 6.21
N PHE A 77 -14.95 14.30 7.22
CA PHE A 77 -14.66 15.30 8.25
C PHE A 77 -13.74 14.74 9.35
N ASP A 78 -13.69 13.42 9.49
CA ASP A 78 -12.89 12.77 10.52
C ASP A 78 -11.41 12.78 10.13
N PRO A 79 -10.53 13.30 11.00
CA PRO A 79 -9.09 13.28 10.74
C PRO A 79 -8.57 11.84 10.71
N PRO A 80 -7.57 11.54 9.87
CA PRO A 80 -6.94 10.22 9.87
C PRO A 80 -6.23 9.97 11.21
N PRO A 81 -6.12 8.71 11.67
CA PRO A 81 -5.52 8.38 12.96
C PRO A 81 -4.09 8.90 13.14
N ALA A 82 -3.29 8.96 12.05
CA ALA A 82 -1.96 9.54 12.10
C ALA A 82 -1.98 11.03 12.50
N ARG A 83 -3.01 11.78 12.08
CA ARG A 83 -3.20 13.18 12.44
C ARG A 83 -3.72 13.33 13.87
N VAL A 84 -4.67 12.50 14.28
CA VAL A 84 -5.15 12.46 15.68
C VAL A 84 -4.00 12.20 16.63
N PHE A 85 -3.15 11.23 16.32
CA PHE A 85 -1.93 10.93 17.08
C PHE A 85 -1.01 12.16 17.17
N ALA A 86 -0.73 12.83 16.05
CA ALA A 86 0.14 13.99 16.04
C ALA A 86 -0.43 15.18 16.84
N TRP A 87 -1.72 15.45 16.71
CA TRP A 87 -2.41 16.47 17.50
C TRP A 87 -2.37 16.16 18.99
N ARG A 88 -2.57 14.90 19.38
CA ARG A 88 -2.46 14.48 20.77
C ARG A 88 -1.07 14.73 21.35
N VAL A 89 -0.03 14.43 20.59
CA VAL A 89 1.35 14.72 21.00
C VAL A 89 1.59 16.22 21.17
N LEU A 90 1.08 17.04 20.24
CA LEU A 90 1.19 18.50 20.33
C LEU A 90 0.42 19.06 21.53
N GLU A 91 -0.78 18.58 21.80
CA GLU A 91 -1.60 18.96 22.96
C GLU A 91 -0.90 18.64 24.28
N LEU A 92 -0.36 17.44 24.42
CA LEU A 92 0.39 17.04 25.63
C LEU A 92 1.67 17.86 25.81
N LYS A 93 2.33 18.21 24.70
CA LYS A 93 3.52 19.07 24.72
C LYS A 93 3.18 20.51 25.12
N GLU A 94 2.02 21.01 24.72
CA GLU A 94 1.50 22.31 25.16
C GLU A 94 1.21 22.31 26.68
N GLN A 95 0.80 21.17 27.23
CA GLN A 95 0.64 20.96 28.68
C GLN A 95 1.97 20.78 29.45
N GLY A 96 3.10 20.80 28.74
CA GLY A 96 4.44 20.70 29.34
C GLY A 96 4.98 19.27 29.50
N VAL A 97 4.32 18.26 28.91
CA VAL A 97 4.80 16.87 28.91
C VAL A 97 6.00 16.74 27.98
N GLY A 98 6.98 15.90 28.36
CA GLY A 98 8.12 15.59 27.51
C GLY A 98 7.69 14.94 26.19
N GLU A 99 8.44 15.19 25.10
CA GLU A 99 8.06 14.72 23.76
C GLU A 99 7.95 13.18 23.67
N GLU A 100 8.85 12.45 24.32
CA GLU A 100 8.85 10.99 24.31
C GLU A 100 7.68 10.41 25.10
N GLU A 101 7.37 11.00 26.26
CA GLU A 101 6.24 10.62 27.11
C GLU A 101 4.91 10.92 26.41
N ALA A 102 4.78 12.11 25.81
CA ALA A 102 3.61 12.50 25.01
C ALA A 102 3.38 11.51 23.85
N MET A 103 4.45 11.10 23.18
CA MET A 103 4.38 10.11 22.10
C MET A 103 3.96 8.73 22.60
N ALA A 104 4.43 8.31 23.77
CA ALA A 104 4.05 7.04 24.38
C ALA A 104 2.56 7.02 24.78
N VAL A 105 2.04 8.12 25.33
CA VAL A 105 0.62 8.26 25.69
C VAL A 105 -0.25 8.21 24.43
N ALA A 106 0.07 9.00 23.41
CA ALA A 106 -0.66 8.97 22.14
C ALA A 106 -0.63 7.58 21.48
N ASP A 107 0.48 6.84 21.62
CA ASP A 107 0.60 5.47 21.10
C ASP A 107 -0.28 4.47 21.84
N MET A 108 -0.38 4.62 23.17
CA MET A 108 -1.27 3.84 24.01
C MET A 108 -2.73 4.07 23.62
N GLU A 109 -3.13 5.33 23.43
CA GLU A 109 -4.48 5.72 22.99
C GLU A 109 -4.81 5.10 21.62
N TYR A 110 -3.92 5.23 20.63
CA TYR A 110 -4.10 4.62 19.31
C TYR A 110 -4.27 3.08 19.38
N ARG A 111 -3.44 2.40 20.18
CA ARG A 111 -3.56 0.95 20.36
C ARG A 111 -4.86 0.56 21.05
N ALA A 112 -5.32 1.34 22.02
CA ALA A 112 -6.57 1.11 22.72
C ALA A 112 -7.76 1.21 21.75
N GLU A 113 -7.80 2.25 20.92
CA GLU A 113 -8.82 2.41 19.87
C GLU A 113 -8.81 1.23 18.89
N LYS A 114 -7.63 0.83 18.42
CA LYS A 114 -7.48 -0.31 17.49
C LYS A 114 -7.98 -1.60 18.12
N LYS A 115 -7.71 -1.82 19.41
CA LYS A 115 -8.22 -2.98 20.16
C LYS A 115 -9.75 -2.90 20.33
N ALA A 116 -10.30 -1.73 20.64
CA ALA A 116 -11.73 -1.51 20.78
C ALA A 116 -12.47 -1.79 19.46
N LYS A 117 -11.98 -1.27 18.33
CA LYS A 117 -12.52 -1.54 16.98
C LYS A 117 -12.51 -3.04 16.65
N LYS A 118 -11.45 -3.76 17.01
CA LYS A 118 -11.38 -5.23 16.82
C LYS A 118 -12.39 -5.98 17.69
N LYS A 119 -12.59 -5.57 18.95
CA LYS A 119 -13.60 -6.16 19.85
C LYS A 119 -15.02 -5.93 19.32
N ALA A 120 -15.35 -4.69 18.98
CA ALA A 120 -16.64 -4.33 18.39
C ALA A 120 -16.90 -5.14 17.11
N TYR A 121 -15.91 -5.29 16.23
CA TYR A 121 -16.04 -6.16 15.05
C TYR A 121 -16.30 -7.63 15.41
N SER A 122 -15.63 -8.16 16.43
CA SER A 122 -15.82 -9.55 16.86
C SER A 122 -17.23 -9.80 17.40
N GLU A 123 -17.78 -8.85 18.14
CA GLU A 123 -19.15 -8.88 18.66
C GLU A 123 -20.17 -8.78 17.52
N LEU A 124 -20.00 -7.82 16.62
CA LEU A 124 -20.85 -7.67 15.43
C LEU A 124 -20.83 -8.93 14.55
N LYS A 125 -19.66 -9.57 14.44
CA LYS A 125 -19.51 -10.84 13.70
C LYS A 125 -20.24 -11.99 14.38
N GLN A 126 -20.24 -12.07 15.71
CA GLN A 126 -21.02 -13.08 16.44
C GLN A 126 -22.52 -12.85 16.25
N ILE A 127 -22.98 -11.61 16.39
CA ILE A 127 -24.38 -11.24 16.17
C ILE A 127 -24.82 -11.58 14.73
N ALA A 128 -24.01 -11.23 13.72
CA ALA A 128 -24.32 -11.52 12.32
C ALA A 128 -24.46 -13.04 12.06
N ARG A 129 -23.61 -13.86 12.69
CA ARG A 129 -23.69 -15.33 12.62
C ARG A 129 -24.99 -15.85 13.23
N LEU A 130 -25.37 -15.36 14.42
CA LEU A 130 -26.62 -15.75 15.08
C LEU A 130 -27.85 -15.34 14.25
N GLN A 131 -27.78 -14.21 13.56
CA GLN A 131 -28.85 -13.72 12.67
C GLN A 131 -28.84 -14.36 11.28
N GLY A 132 -27.88 -15.23 10.96
CA GLY A 132 -27.72 -15.80 9.61
C GLY A 132 -27.33 -14.79 8.53
N LYS A 133 -26.93 -13.56 8.90
CA LYS A 133 -26.52 -12.51 7.97
C LYS A 133 -25.02 -12.57 7.69
N LYS A 134 -24.60 -12.01 6.56
CA LYS A 134 -23.17 -11.85 6.26
C LYS A 134 -22.53 -10.90 7.29
N PRO A 135 -21.36 -11.25 7.85
CA PRO A 135 -20.68 -10.40 8.80
C PRO A 135 -20.23 -9.09 8.14
N PRO A 136 -20.11 -8.00 8.91
CA PRO A 136 -19.58 -6.75 8.39
C PRO A 136 -18.15 -6.92 7.84
N PRO A 137 -17.66 -5.98 7.02
CA PRO A 137 -16.27 -6.00 6.55
C PRO A 137 -15.30 -5.87 7.74
N ASN A 138 -14.15 -6.54 7.64
CA ASN A 138 -13.12 -6.48 8.68
C ASN A 138 -12.50 -5.07 8.72
N PRO A 139 -12.47 -4.40 9.89
CA PRO A 139 -11.90 -3.06 10.00
C PRO A 139 -10.39 -2.99 9.70
N TYR A 140 -9.66 -4.10 9.84
CA TYR A 140 -8.22 -4.17 9.56
C TYR A 140 -7.90 -5.39 8.70
N PRO A 141 -8.11 -5.34 7.38
CA PRO A 141 -7.82 -6.44 6.48
C PRO A 141 -6.31 -6.58 6.30
N SER A 142 -5.73 -7.70 6.73
CA SER A 142 -4.33 -7.98 6.43
C SER A 142 -4.21 -8.36 4.96
N ALA A 143 -3.32 -7.71 4.21
CA ALA A 143 -3.06 -8.00 2.79
C ALA A 143 -2.82 -9.50 2.54
N ILE A 144 -2.11 -10.18 3.44
CA ILE A 144 -1.89 -11.64 3.37
C ILE A 144 -3.20 -12.43 3.37
N LYS A 145 -4.19 -12.04 4.18
CA LYS A 145 -5.49 -12.75 4.23
C LYS A 145 -6.35 -12.47 3.01
N GLU A 146 -6.19 -11.32 2.37
CA GLU A 146 -6.87 -11.02 1.11
C GLU A 146 -6.30 -11.91 0.01
N ILE A 147 -4.98 -11.94 -0.13
CA ILE A 147 -4.28 -12.84 -1.06
C ILE A 147 -4.65 -14.30 -0.79
N GLN A 148 -4.60 -14.74 0.47
CA GLN A 148 -5.00 -16.11 0.84
C GLN A 148 -6.47 -16.40 0.53
N ALA A 149 -7.37 -15.42 0.66
CA ALA A 149 -8.79 -15.62 0.34
C ALA A 149 -8.99 -15.82 -1.16
N GLU A 150 -8.26 -15.08 -1.98
CA GLU A 150 -8.22 -15.25 -3.44
C GLU A 150 -7.61 -16.60 -3.83
N GLU A 151 -6.45 -16.93 -3.26
CA GLU A 151 -5.73 -18.19 -3.51
C GLU A 151 -6.47 -19.43 -3.00
N LYS A 152 -7.28 -19.31 -1.94
CA LYS A 152 -8.02 -20.43 -1.34
C LYS A 152 -8.88 -21.17 -2.35
N LYS A 153 -9.44 -20.47 -3.33
CA LYS A 153 -10.18 -21.08 -4.44
C LYS A 153 -9.29 -22.04 -5.22
N PHE A 154 -8.13 -21.55 -5.66
CA PHE A 154 -7.16 -22.32 -6.44
C PHE A 154 -6.50 -23.44 -5.62
N VAL A 155 -6.21 -23.20 -4.34
CA VAL A 155 -5.68 -24.23 -3.44
C VAL A 155 -6.70 -25.35 -3.27
N ARG A 156 -7.98 -25.02 -3.07
CA ARG A 156 -9.05 -26.03 -3.00
C ARG A 156 -9.12 -26.82 -4.32
N ASP A 157 -9.08 -26.14 -5.45
CA ASP A 157 -9.13 -26.81 -6.75
C ASP A 157 -7.95 -27.77 -6.96
N ARG A 158 -6.74 -27.45 -6.47
CA ARG A 158 -5.58 -28.38 -6.57
C ARG A 158 -5.81 -29.74 -5.91
N PHE A 159 -6.58 -29.78 -4.82
CA PHE A 159 -6.81 -31.01 -4.06
C PHE A 159 -8.12 -31.72 -4.42
N PHE A 160 -9.12 -30.99 -4.93
CA PHE A 160 -10.47 -31.52 -5.15
C PHE A 160 -10.90 -31.54 -6.62
N ASN A 161 -10.15 -30.92 -7.54
CA ASN A 161 -10.46 -30.98 -8.96
C ASN A 161 -9.95 -32.30 -9.56
N PRO A 162 -10.84 -33.15 -10.12
CA PRO A 162 -10.45 -34.46 -10.63
C PRO A 162 -9.41 -34.36 -11.75
N LYS A 163 -9.50 -33.34 -12.61
CA LYS A 163 -8.53 -33.13 -13.71
C LYS A 163 -7.12 -32.86 -13.20
N ILE A 164 -6.99 -32.11 -12.10
CA ILE A 164 -5.69 -31.78 -11.52
C ILE A 164 -5.10 -33.01 -10.81
N LEU A 165 -5.95 -33.79 -10.13
CA LEU A 165 -5.52 -35.05 -9.51
C LEU A 165 -5.03 -36.06 -10.54
N GLU A 166 -5.71 -36.19 -11.68
CA GLU A 166 -5.29 -37.05 -12.78
C GLU A 166 -3.91 -36.64 -13.34
N ILE A 167 -3.67 -35.33 -13.52
CA ILE A 167 -2.36 -34.80 -13.95
C ILE A 167 -1.28 -35.13 -12.92
N VAL A 168 -1.57 -34.93 -11.62
CA VAL A 168 -0.62 -35.24 -10.54
C VAL A 168 -0.33 -36.74 -10.45
N GLN A 169 -1.32 -37.60 -10.68
CA GLN A 169 -1.14 -39.05 -10.73
C GLN A 169 -0.27 -39.47 -11.92
N LYS A 170 -0.50 -38.90 -13.10
CA LYS A 170 0.34 -39.13 -14.28
C LYS A 170 1.79 -38.69 -14.03
N MET A 171 2.02 -37.50 -13.48
CA MET A 171 3.37 -37.04 -13.12
C MET A 171 4.04 -37.96 -12.09
N LYS A 172 3.30 -38.48 -11.09
CA LYS A 172 3.85 -39.43 -10.13
C LYS A 172 4.22 -40.77 -10.77
N ALA A 173 3.41 -41.25 -11.71
CA ALA A 173 3.68 -42.48 -12.44
C ALA A 173 4.91 -42.32 -13.35
N GLU A 174 5.01 -41.20 -14.07
CA GLU A 174 6.19 -40.86 -14.89
C GLU A 174 7.45 -40.73 -14.04
N MET A 175 7.38 -40.03 -12.90
CA MET A 175 8.53 -39.87 -12.00
C MET A 175 8.94 -41.19 -11.32
N ALA A 176 8.00 -42.11 -11.09
CA ALA A 176 8.30 -43.46 -10.60
C ALA A 176 8.94 -44.33 -11.67
N ALA A 177 8.43 -44.29 -12.91
CA ALA A 177 8.99 -44.99 -14.05
C ALA A 177 10.42 -44.52 -14.38
N GLU A 178 10.66 -43.20 -14.39
CA GLU A 178 12.00 -42.63 -14.60
C GLU A 178 12.98 -43.04 -13.48
N ARG A 179 12.48 -43.19 -12.24
CA ARG A 179 13.29 -43.61 -11.10
C ARG A 179 13.59 -45.12 -11.14
N GLU A 180 12.65 -45.94 -11.59
CA GLU A 180 12.86 -47.36 -11.86
C GLU A 180 13.80 -47.59 -13.04
N GLU A 181 13.71 -46.77 -14.09
CA GLU A 181 14.60 -46.81 -15.24
C GLU A 181 16.02 -46.44 -14.85
N LYS A 182 16.22 -45.37 -14.05
CA LYS A 182 17.52 -45.02 -13.45
C LYS A 182 18.07 -46.10 -12.53
N GLN A 183 17.21 -46.79 -11.75
CA GLN A 183 17.64 -47.92 -10.92
C GLN A 183 18.00 -49.15 -11.77
N ARG A 184 17.30 -49.40 -12.88
CA ARG A 184 17.62 -50.46 -13.83
C ARG A 184 18.91 -50.17 -14.56
N GLU A 185 19.15 -48.95 -15.03
CA GLU A 185 20.42 -48.52 -15.61
C GLU A 185 21.58 -48.65 -14.60
N ALA A 186 21.37 -48.27 -13.34
CA ALA A 186 22.35 -48.47 -12.27
C ALA A 186 22.60 -49.96 -11.94
N SER A 187 21.59 -50.84 -12.09
CA SER A 187 21.75 -52.29 -11.90
C SER A 187 22.33 -53.02 -13.10
N ASN A 188 22.12 -52.50 -14.32
CA ASN A 188 22.55 -53.13 -15.57
C ASN A 188 23.92 -52.60 -16.06
N GLY A 189 24.44 -51.53 -15.44
CA GLY A 189 25.82 -51.04 -15.61
C GLY A 189 26.86 -51.78 -14.77
N GLY A 190 26.54 -52.98 -14.29
CA GLY A 190 27.40 -53.79 -13.42
C GLY A 190 28.17 -54.89 -14.13
N ALA A 191 28.91 -54.59 -15.21
CA ALA A 191 30.03 -55.44 -15.66
C ALA A 191 30.89 -54.75 -16.73
N GLY A 192 32.09 -54.29 -16.33
CA GLY A 192 33.23 -54.20 -17.25
C GLY A 192 34.06 -52.91 -17.15
N GLY A 193 35.26 -53.02 -16.56
CA GLY A 193 36.37 -52.14 -16.92
C GLY A 193 37.09 -51.46 -15.77
N SER A 194 38.13 -52.11 -15.27
CA SER A 194 39.23 -51.50 -14.51
C SER A 194 39.85 -50.31 -15.25
N GLY A 195 40.10 -49.20 -14.55
CA GLY A 195 40.88 -48.07 -15.07
C GLY A 195 41.09 -46.98 -14.02
N GLN A 196 42.35 -46.72 -13.70
CA GLN A 196 42.81 -45.83 -12.63
C GLN A 196 42.48 -44.33 -12.81
N ARG A 197 42.43 -43.68 -11.64
CA ARG A 197 42.80 -42.29 -11.30
C ARG A 197 41.80 -41.16 -11.58
N GLY A 198 41.50 -40.45 -10.49
CA GLY A 198 41.04 -39.06 -10.48
C GLY A 198 40.51 -38.69 -9.11
N GLY A 199 41.41 -38.34 -8.18
CA GLY A 199 41.04 -38.00 -6.81
C GLY A 199 40.07 -36.81 -6.74
N TRP A 200 39.07 -36.92 -5.88
CA TRP A 200 38.46 -35.74 -5.28
C TRP A 200 38.04 -36.03 -3.85
N ASN A 201 38.24 -35.00 -3.04
CA ASN A 201 38.49 -35.07 -1.62
C ASN A 201 37.23 -35.39 -0.81
N GLY A 202 37.45 -35.98 0.36
CA GLY A 202 36.42 -36.46 1.27
C GLY A 202 35.41 -35.39 1.68
N GLY A 203 34.17 -35.83 1.86
CA GLY A 203 33.10 -35.00 2.38
C GLY A 203 33.18 -34.76 3.88
N GLN A 204 32.30 -33.86 4.33
CA GLN A 204 31.57 -33.84 5.61
C GLN A 204 30.65 -32.62 5.52
N ARG A 205 29.32 -32.74 5.48
CA ARG A 205 28.34 -33.22 6.47
C ARG A 205 27.57 -32.02 7.06
N GLY A 206 26.25 -32.18 7.10
CA GLY A 206 25.33 -31.42 7.96
C GLY A 206 24.53 -30.38 7.18
N GLY A 207 23.21 -30.41 7.09
CA GLY A 207 22.21 -31.21 7.79
C GLY A 207 20.90 -30.45 7.69
N TRP A 208 20.03 -30.86 6.76
CA TRP A 208 18.62 -30.48 6.76
C TRP A 208 17.88 -31.47 7.68
N TYR A 209 17.53 -31.02 8.87
CA TYR A 209 16.36 -31.50 9.63
C TYR A 209 15.41 -30.29 9.65
N GLY A 210 14.18 -30.35 9.17
CA GLY A 210 13.22 -31.42 9.41
C GLY A 210 12.53 -31.12 10.73
N GLY A 211 11.42 -30.37 10.67
CA GLY A 211 10.60 -30.10 11.84
C GLY A 211 9.94 -31.37 12.38
N GLN A 212 9.65 -31.36 13.68
CA GLN A 212 8.69 -32.28 14.30
C GLN A 212 7.81 -31.53 15.29
N ARG A 213 6.51 -31.69 15.01
CA ARG A 213 5.34 -31.60 15.89
C ARG A 213 5.62 -31.62 17.39
N ARG A 214 5.03 -30.67 18.10
CA ARG A 214 3.98 -30.92 19.11
C ARG A 214 2.86 -29.92 18.92
#